data_AF-A0A1F5LYY9-F1
#
_entry.id   AF-A0A1F5LYY9-F1
#
_cell.length_a   1.000
_cell.length_b   1.000
_cell.length_c   1.000
_cell.angle_alpha   90.00
_cell.angle_beta   90.00
_cell.angle_gamma   90.00
#
_symmetry.space_group_name_H-M   'P 1'
#
loop_
_entity.id
_entity.type
_entity.pdbx_description
1 polymer ?
#
loop_
_entity_poly.entity_id
_entity_poly.type
_entity_poly.pdbx_seq_one_letter_code
_entity_poly.pdbx_strand_id
1 'polypeptide(L)'
;MPAKELNHPCTECKDAESELTVRQKQLCRHCFKRFITHKVHMHINTVYKFRKENNGARHQLLLPMSFGVSSSVLLHMLNTDFQRRLDNELPMGYDLHILVVEPSTMTAASAPCDQNYEALQTNNSMRTVSRIPFHSIFEYVPEMEEIMREYAGPQFVDDTSRSNEERLAAFRASISTATSKTDVDTALLTRLVVEFAKKSGCTSVLWGDSDSRLAAKALAGVAKGRGASLTWQVSDGMSPWGLKFQYPLRDLYKTELLEYAGFTPELSEIIIPDEPPSDNVLTKNLSIDELMMRYVQNQGAKYPGVMANVARTANKLDPSDTKTAPSCTLCGGLLGNVKGNVGVTVAGQAEDCQSSQFCYGCMRSRPGALC
;
A
#
# COMPACT_ATOMS: atom_id res chain seq x y z
N MET A 1 24.96 -42.41 -4.67
CA MET A 1 23.89 -42.12 -5.65
C MET A 1 22.96 -41.11 -5.02
N PRO A 2 22.84 -39.88 -5.54
CA PRO A 2 21.85 -38.95 -5.00
C PRO A 2 20.46 -39.54 -5.26
N ALA A 3 19.60 -39.51 -4.23
CA ALA A 3 18.24 -40.01 -4.33
C ALA A 3 17.50 -39.27 -5.45
N LYS A 4 16.87 -40.00 -6.37
CA LYS A 4 15.90 -39.43 -7.32
C LYS A 4 14.80 -38.78 -6.50
N GLU A 5 14.73 -37.45 -6.49
CA GLU A 5 13.53 -36.74 -6.09
C GLU A 5 12.39 -37.26 -7.00
N LEU A 6 11.41 -37.91 -6.38
CA LEU A 6 10.22 -38.39 -7.09
C LEU A 6 9.43 -37.14 -7.51
N ASN A 7 9.55 -36.72 -8.76
CA ASN A 7 8.72 -35.66 -9.33
C ASN A 7 7.27 -36.13 -9.29
N HIS A 8 6.49 -35.52 -8.40
CA HIS A 8 5.07 -35.80 -8.28
C HIS A 8 4.30 -35.04 -9.38
N PRO A 9 3.24 -35.64 -9.95
CA PRO A 9 2.40 -34.94 -10.92
C PRO A 9 1.67 -33.77 -10.25
N CYS A 10 1.47 -32.68 -10.99
CA CYS A 10 0.71 -31.52 -10.55
C CYS A 10 -0.68 -31.93 -10.06
N THR A 11 -1.07 -31.48 -8.86
CA THR A 11 -2.34 -31.88 -8.24
C THR A 11 -3.58 -31.37 -8.99
N GLU A 12 -3.44 -30.30 -9.77
CA GLU A 12 -4.57 -29.66 -10.47
C GLU A 12 -4.75 -30.20 -11.91
N CYS A 13 -3.69 -30.25 -12.73
CA CYS A 13 -3.81 -30.76 -14.10
C CYS A 13 -3.50 -32.26 -14.24
N LYS A 14 -2.72 -32.85 -13.33
CA LYS A 14 -2.24 -34.25 -13.39
C LYS A 14 -1.36 -34.62 -14.60
N ASP A 15 -1.18 -33.70 -15.55
CA ASP A 15 -0.45 -33.94 -16.80
C ASP A 15 1.01 -33.48 -16.77
N ALA A 16 1.34 -32.48 -15.96
CA ALA A 16 2.67 -31.89 -15.87
C ALA A 16 3.33 -32.21 -14.53
N GLU A 17 4.66 -32.23 -14.49
CA GLU A 17 5.41 -32.37 -13.25
C GLU A 17 5.21 -31.14 -12.35
N SER A 18 5.15 -31.37 -11.04
CA SER A 18 5.08 -30.27 -10.07
C SER A 18 6.43 -29.59 -9.94
N GLU A 19 6.46 -28.26 -10.08
CA GLU A 19 7.67 -27.44 -9.91
C GLU A 19 7.71 -26.74 -8.56
N LEU A 20 6.54 -26.60 -7.90
CA LEU A 20 6.41 -25.81 -6.69
C LEU A 20 5.40 -26.39 -5.70
N THR A 21 5.63 -26.16 -4.42
CA THR A 21 4.69 -26.50 -3.34
C THR A 21 4.11 -25.23 -2.75
N VAL A 22 2.81 -24.99 -2.97
CA VAL A 22 2.07 -23.83 -2.48
C VAL A 22 0.94 -24.28 -1.57
N ARG A 23 0.99 -23.87 -0.30
CA ARG A 23 -0.03 -24.18 0.72
C ARG A 23 -0.39 -25.68 0.77
N GLN A 24 0.64 -26.53 0.79
CA GLN A 24 0.54 -28.00 0.78
C GLN A 24 0.01 -28.63 -0.52
N LYS A 25 -0.16 -27.85 -1.60
CA LYS A 25 -0.46 -28.35 -2.95
C LYS A 25 0.79 -28.34 -3.82
N GLN A 26 1.01 -29.40 -4.59
CA GLN A 26 2.09 -29.50 -5.57
C GLN A 26 1.56 -29.08 -6.95
N LEU A 27 2.08 -27.99 -7.51
CA LEU A 27 1.58 -27.38 -8.73
C LEU A 27 2.68 -27.28 -9.79
N CYS A 28 2.32 -27.38 -11.07
CA CYS A 28 3.17 -26.91 -12.16
C CYS A 28 3.07 -25.38 -12.30
N ARG A 29 4.03 -24.76 -13.00
CA ARG A 29 4.07 -23.30 -13.23
C ARG A 29 2.76 -22.74 -13.79
N HIS A 30 2.15 -23.42 -14.75
CA HIS A 30 0.91 -22.96 -15.38
C HIS A 30 -0.28 -22.96 -14.40
N CYS A 31 -0.49 -24.06 -13.67
CA CYS A 31 -1.58 -24.17 -12.70
C CYS A 31 -1.40 -23.16 -11.56
N PHE A 32 -0.17 -22.92 -11.14
CA PHE A 32 0.15 -21.89 -10.15
C PHE A 32 -0.21 -20.48 -10.63
N LYS A 33 0.28 -20.07 -11.82
CA LYS A 33 -0.05 -18.77 -12.41
C LYS A 33 -1.56 -18.58 -12.49
N ARG A 34 -2.29 -19.58 -12.97
CA ARG A 34 -3.75 -19.56 -13.06
C ARG A 34 -4.41 -19.39 -11.70
N PHE A 35 -3.97 -20.14 -10.70
CA PHE A 35 -4.50 -20.10 -9.34
C PHE A 35 -4.39 -18.71 -8.71
N ILE A 36 -3.21 -18.07 -8.77
CA ILE A 36 -3.01 -16.77 -8.13
C ILE A 36 -3.68 -15.63 -8.92
N THR A 37 -3.65 -15.70 -10.26
CA THR A 37 -4.30 -14.72 -11.12
C THR A 37 -5.82 -14.74 -10.92
N HIS A 38 -6.40 -15.94 -10.77
CA HIS A 38 -7.82 -16.11 -10.52
C HIS A 38 -8.28 -15.40 -9.22
N LYS A 39 -7.48 -15.44 -8.15
CA LYS A 39 -7.82 -14.74 -6.90
C LYS A 39 -7.95 -13.23 -7.11
N VAL A 40 -6.98 -12.63 -7.80
CA VAL A 40 -6.98 -11.20 -8.11
C VAL A 40 -8.15 -10.84 -9.02
N HIS A 41 -8.40 -11.64 -10.06
CA HIS A 41 -9.51 -11.42 -10.98
C HIS A 41 -10.86 -11.52 -10.28
N MET A 42 -11.05 -12.50 -9.40
CA MET A 42 -12.30 -12.63 -8.64
C MET A 42 -12.51 -11.44 -7.71
N HIS A 43 -11.47 -10.95 -7.04
CA HIS A 43 -11.53 -9.75 -6.21
C HIS A 43 -11.99 -8.53 -7.01
N ILE A 44 -11.31 -8.23 -8.11
CA ILE A 44 -11.62 -7.08 -8.98
C ILE A 44 -12.99 -7.22 -9.66
N ASN A 45 -13.30 -8.38 -10.23
CA ASN A 45 -14.55 -8.60 -10.95
C ASN A 45 -15.77 -8.62 -10.04
N THR A 46 -15.62 -8.94 -8.75
CA THR A 46 -16.73 -8.86 -7.79
C THR A 46 -17.13 -7.41 -7.55
N VAL A 47 -16.14 -6.50 -7.50
CA VAL A 47 -16.37 -5.08 -7.16
C VAL A 47 -16.65 -4.23 -8.41
N TYR A 48 -15.91 -4.46 -9.50
CA TYR A 48 -15.89 -3.61 -10.70
C TYR A 48 -16.41 -4.34 -11.94
N LYS A 49 -17.38 -5.24 -11.76
CA LYS A 49 -18.03 -5.93 -12.89
C LYS A 49 -18.67 -4.90 -13.83
N PHE A 50 -18.53 -5.11 -15.14
CA PHE A 50 -19.32 -4.37 -16.11
C PHE A 50 -20.82 -4.60 -15.86
N ARG A 51 -21.58 -3.51 -15.70
CA ARG A 51 -23.03 -3.53 -15.56
C ARG A 51 -23.65 -2.71 -16.69
N LYS A 52 -24.45 -3.35 -17.54
CA LYS A 52 -25.18 -2.69 -18.64
C LYS A 52 -26.10 -1.58 -18.12
N GLU A 53 -26.63 -1.74 -16.90
CA GLU A 53 -27.54 -0.81 -16.22
C GLU A 53 -26.93 0.58 -15.96
N ASN A 54 -25.60 0.71 -15.87
CA ASN A 54 -24.92 1.99 -15.63
C ASN A 54 -24.60 2.76 -16.94
N ASN A 55 -25.38 2.58 -18.01
CA ASN A 55 -25.08 3.13 -19.35
C ASN A 55 -23.67 2.79 -19.87
N GLY A 56 -23.07 1.68 -19.40
CA GLY A 56 -21.70 1.31 -19.75
C GLY A 56 -20.61 2.18 -19.11
N ALA A 57 -20.94 3.00 -18.10
CA ALA A 57 -19.96 3.78 -17.36
C ALA A 57 -18.90 2.86 -16.71
N ARG A 58 -17.63 3.15 -17.00
CA ARG A 58 -16.49 2.41 -16.46
C ARG A 58 -16.00 3.06 -15.17
N HIS A 59 -15.62 2.22 -14.22
CA HIS A 59 -14.92 2.70 -13.04
C HIS A 59 -13.51 3.17 -13.41
N GLN A 60 -13.16 4.40 -13.10
CA GLN A 60 -11.78 4.85 -13.18
C GLN A 60 -11.05 4.39 -11.90
N LEU A 61 -10.03 3.55 -12.06
CA LEU A 61 -9.24 2.99 -10.96
C LEU A 61 -7.81 3.52 -11.04
N LEU A 62 -7.25 3.92 -9.89
CA LEU A 62 -5.85 4.30 -9.78
C LEU A 62 -5.03 3.12 -9.24
N LEU A 63 -3.91 2.80 -9.87
CA LEU A 63 -2.90 1.86 -9.36
C LEU A 63 -1.58 2.61 -9.09
N PRO A 64 -1.25 2.87 -7.82
CA PRO A 64 0.07 3.37 -7.44
C PRO A 64 1.12 2.27 -7.63
N MET A 65 2.16 2.59 -8.40
CA MET A 65 3.28 1.72 -8.71
C MET A 65 4.49 2.14 -7.89
N SER A 66 5.05 1.20 -7.13
CA SER A 66 6.28 1.40 -6.36
C SER A 66 7.49 0.68 -6.97
N PHE A 67 7.33 0.09 -8.16
CA PHE A 67 8.27 -0.83 -8.81
C PHE A 67 8.68 -2.08 -8.00
N GLY A 68 8.11 -2.28 -6.81
CA GLY A 68 8.32 -3.51 -6.04
C GLY A 68 7.56 -4.69 -6.64
N VAL A 69 7.95 -5.91 -6.25
CA VAL A 69 7.36 -7.15 -6.78
C VAL A 69 5.83 -7.15 -6.73
N SER A 70 5.22 -6.67 -5.63
CA SER A 70 3.77 -6.77 -5.45
C SER A 70 3.00 -5.85 -6.40
N SER A 71 3.38 -4.56 -6.53
CA SER A 71 2.70 -3.65 -7.46
C SER A 71 2.89 -4.08 -8.92
N SER A 72 4.09 -4.55 -9.28
CA SER A 72 4.40 -4.97 -10.63
C SER A 72 3.67 -6.26 -11.02
N VAL A 73 3.60 -7.24 -10.12
CA VAL A 73 2.82 -8.47 -10.34
C VAL A 73 1.32 -8.18 -10.43
N LEU A 74 0.79 -7.29 -9.59
CA LEU A 74 -0.61 -6.87 -9.67
C LEU A 74 -0.91 -6.25 -11.04
N LEU A 75 -0.08 -5.28 -11.48
CA LEU A 75 -0.24 -4.66 -12.79
C LEU A 75 -0.21 -5.69 -13.92
N HIS A 76 0.76 -6.61 -13.89
CA HIS A 76 0.86 -7.67 -14.89
C HIS A 76 -0.40 -8.53 -14.95
N MET A 77 -0.94 -8.98 -13.81
CA MET A 77 -2.18 -9.75 -13.76
C MET A 77 -3.39 -8.99 -14.31
N LEU A 78 -3.47 -7.67 -14.07
CA LEU A 78 -4.52 -6.81 -14.61
C LEU A 78 -4.36 -6.57 -16.12
N ASN A 79 -3.12 -6.52 -16.63
CA ASN A 79 -2.83 -6.41 -18.05
C ASN A 79 -3.15 -7.69 -18.80
N THR A 80 -2.80 -8.85 -18.25
CA THR A 80 -3.18 -10.14 -18.83
C THR A 80 -4.71 -10.27 -18.89
N ASP A 81 -5.46 -9.81 -17.87
CA ASP A 81 -6.93 -9.79 -17.95
C ASP A 81 -7.43 -8.88 -19.05
N PHE A 82 -6.86 -7.67 -19.11
CA PHE A 82 -7.24 -6.65 -20.07
C PHE A 82 -7.03 -7.12 -21.50
N GLN A 83 -5.85 -7.65 -21.82
CA GLN A 83 -5.52 -8.21 -23.13
C GLN A 83 -6.46 -9.36 -23.49
N ARG A 84 -6.66 -10.31 -22.56
CA ARG A 84 -7.61 -11.41 -22.77
C ARG A 84 -9.02 -10.90 -23.07
N ARG A 85 -9.50 -9.87 -22.38
CA ARG A 85 -10.83 -9.30 -22.63
C ARG A 85 -10.89 -8.59 -23.97
N LEU A 86 -9.83 -7.87 -24.34
CA LEU A 86 -9.71 -7.20 -25.63
C LEU A 86 -9.76 -8.23 -26.78
N ASP A 87 -8.95 -9.29 -26.70
CA ASP A 87 -8.86 -10.34 -27.73
C ASP A 87 -10.17 -11.11 -27.92
N ASN A 88 -10.99 -11.19 -26.86
CA ASN A 88 -12.28 -11.87 -26.88
C ASN A 88 -13.48 -10.90 -26.97
N GLU A 89 -13.24 -9.61 -27.26
CA GLU A 89 -14.27 -8.56 -27.36
C GLU A 89 -15.20 -8.47 -26.13
N LEU A 90 -14.67 -8.80 -24.95
CA LEU A 90 -15.42 -8.80 -23.71
C LEU A 90 -15.50 -7.38 -23.12
N PRO A 91 -16.64 -6.98 -22.56
CA PRO A 91 -16.81 -5.65 -21.99
C PRO A 91 -15.91 -5.44 -20.76
N MET A 92 -15.35 -4.24 -20.68
CA MET A 92 -14.53 -3.76 -19.56
C MET A 92 -15.39 -3.01 -18.55
N GLY A 93 -15.33 -3.39 -17.28
CA GLY A 93 -16.03 -2.70 -16.19
C GLY A 93 -15.25 -1.50 -15.62
N TYR A 94 -13.97 -1.38 -15.97
CA TYR A 94 -13.09 -0.35 -15.44
C TYR A 94 -12.00 0.03 -16.44
N ASP A 95 -11.50 1.25 -16.28
CA ASP A 95 -10.24 1.73 -16.86
C ASP A 95 -9.22 1.90 -15.73
N LEU A 96 -7.93 1.79 -16.07
CA LEU A 96 -6.84 1.83 -15.10
C LEU A 96 -5.89 2.97 -15.42
N HIS A 97 -5.69 3.85 -14.46
CA HIS A 97 -4.67 4.89 -14.45
C HIS A 97 -3.51 4.43 -13.56
N ILE A 98 -2.31 4.38 -14.11
CA ILE A 98 -1.10 4.02 -13.38
C ILE A 98 -0.41 5.29 -12.88
N LEU A 99 -0.09 5.34 -11.59
CA LEU A 99 0.61 6.46 -10.96
C LEU A 99 1.97 6.00 -10.41
N VAL A 100 3.03 6.67 -10.80
CA VAL A 100 4.36 6.53 -10.21
C VAL A 100 4.68 7.81 -9.43
N VAL A 101 4.87 7.67 -8.12
CA VAL A 101 5.45 8.75 -7.30
C VAL A 101 6.95 8.51 -7.26
N GLU A 102 7.74 9.48 -7.71
CA GLU A 102 9.18 9.29 -7.93
C GLU A 102 9.91 8.87 -6.65
N PRO A 103 10.49 7.65 -6.59
CA PRO A 103 11.18 7.16 -5.40
C PRO A 103 12.37 8.05 -5.00
N SER A 104 13.08 8.61 -5.98
CA SER A 104 14.23 9.51 -5.79
C SER A 104 13.88 10.75 -4.98
N THR A 105 12.67 11.27 -5.16
CA THR A 105 12.17 12.44 -4.42
C THR A 105 11.68 12.09 -3.01
N MET A 106 11.50 10.79 -2.71
CA MET A 106 11.21 10.30 -1.37
C MET A 106 12.49 9.96 -0.61
N THR A 107 13.45 9.30 -1.23
CA THR A 107 14.68 8.88 -0.56
C THR A 107 15.86 9.07 -1.49
N ALA A 108 16.82 9.93 -1.12
CA ALA A 108 18.00 10.20 -1.95
C ALA A 108 18.86 8.95 -2.25
N ALA A 109 18.70 7.87 -1.47
CA ALA A 109 19.38 6.59 -1.67
C ALA A 109 18.65 5.62 -2.61
N SER A 110 17.45 5.93 -3.09
CA SER A 110 16.73 5.02 -4.00
C SER A 110 17.39 4.99 -5.38
N ALA A 111 17.50 3.80 -5.97
CA ALA A 111 18.00 3.65 -7.33
C ALA A 111 17.16 4.48 -8.34
N PRO A 112 17.80 5.07 -9.37
CA PRO A 112 17.07 5.69 -10.48
C PRO A 112 16.11 4.68 -11.11
N CYS A 113 14.85 5.07 -11.28
CA CYS A 113 13.81 4.20 -11.84
C CYS A 113 13.45 4.56 -13.28
N ASP A 114 14.27 5.37 -13.97
CA ASP A 114 13.94 5.88 -15.30
C ASP A 114 13.78 4.75 -16.33
N GLN A 115 14.71 3.79 -16.34
CA GLN A 115 14.62 2.61 -17.21
C GLN A 115 13.38 1.76 -16.90
N ASN A 116 13.08 1.53 -15.61
CA ASN A 116 11.90 0.78 -15.21
C ASN A 116 10.60 1.52 -15.61
N TYR A 117 10.62 2.85 -15.55
CA TYR A 117 9.51 3.70 -15.97
C TYR A 117 9.31 3.66 -17.48
N GLU A 118 10.37 3.70 -18.28
CA GLU A 118 10.32 3.55 -19.74
C GLU A 118 9.78 2.18 -20.14
N ALA A 119 10.25 1.10 -19.49
CA ALA A 119 9.72 -0.25 -19.69
C ALA A 119 8.24 -0.33 -19.30
N LEU A 120 7.85 0.29 -18.17
CA LEU A 120 6.46 0.39 -17.73
C LEU A 120 5.60 1.11 -18.78
N GLN A 121 6.03 2.26 -19.29
CA GLN A 121 5.28 3.02 -20.30
C GLN A 121 5.13 2.22 -21.60
N THR A 122 6.22 1.61 -22.07
CA THR A 122 6.24 0.81 -23.31
C THR A 122 5.26 -0.36 -23.23
N ASN A 123 5.28 -1.08 -22.10
CA ASN A 123 4.43 -2.25 -21.88
C ASN A 123 2.96 -1.90 -21.57
N ASN A 124 2.64 -0.61 -21.38
CA ASN A 124 1.32 -0.13 -20.99
C ASN A 124 0.80 1.01 -21.88
N SER A 125 1.20 1.04 -23.16
CA SER A 125 0.84 2.11 -24.11
C SER A 125 -0.67 2.35 -24.28
N MET A 126 -1.51 1.35 -23.97
CA MET A 126 -2.97 1.46 -24.00
C MET A 126 -3.59 2.05 -22.72
N ARG A 127 -2.79 2.43 -21.72
CA ARG A 127 -3.25 2.97 -20.43
C ARG A 127 -2.63 4.33 -20.15
N THR A 128 -3.30 5.13 -19.34
CA THR A 128 -2.73 6.38 -18.83
C THR A 128 -1.69 6.05 -17.76
N VAL A 129 -0.46 6.49 -17.98
CA VAL A 129 0.65 6.40 -17.02
C VAL A 129 1.08 7.82 -16.66
N SER A 130 1.09 8.15 -15.38
CA SER A 130 1.55 9.44 -14.87
C SER A 130 2.67 9.26 -13.88
N ARG A 131 3.63 10.18 -13.92
CA ARG A 131 4.77 10.26 -13.01
C ARG A 131 4.79 11.64 -12.38
N ILE A 132 4.85 11.69 -11.05
CA ILE A 132 4.89 12.95 -10.29
C ILE A 132 5.93 12.85 -9.16
N PRO A 133 6.61 13.96 -8.82
CA PRO A 133 7.51 13.98 -7.67
C PRO A 133 6.72 13.97 -6.36
N PHE A 134 7.33 13.49 -5.28
CA PHE A 134 6.70 13.45 -3.95
C PHE A 134 6.37 14.85 -3.41
N HIS A 135 7.21 15.83 -3.72
CA HIS A 135 6.97 17.24 -3.38
C HIS A 135 5.81 17.88 -4.16
N SER A 136 5.20 17.20 -5.15
CA SER A 136 3.97 17.69 -5.78
C SER A 136 2.79 17.75 -4.80
N ILE A 137 2.91 17.20 -3.59
CA ILE A 137 1.88 17.31 -2.55
C ILE A 137 1.42 18.75 -2.30
N PHE A 138 2.28 19.76 -2.44
CA PHE A 138 1.90 21.18 -2.33
C PHE A 138 0.96 21.64 -3.45
N GLU A 139 0.98 21.00 -4.63
CA GLU A 139 0.10 21.30 -5.76
C GLU A 139 -1.27 20.62 -5.61
N TYR A 140 -1.31 19.46 -4.95
CA TYR A 140 -2.53 18.66 -4.78
C TYR A 140 -3.25 18.92 -3.45
N VAL A 141 -2.55 19.44 -2.44
CA VAL A 141 -3.08 19.73 -1.11
C VAL A 141 -2.82 21.20 -0.78
N PRO A 142 -3.77 22.11 -1.07
CA PRO A 142 -3.59 23.53 -0.82
C PRO A 142 -3.29 23.88 0.65
N GLU A 143 -3.85 23.12 1.59
CA GLU A 143 -3.63 23.34 3.03
C GLU A 143 -2.32 22.73 3.57
N MET A 144 -1.45 22.17 2.71
CA MET A 144 -0.27 21.42 3.16
C MET A 144 0.70 22.27 3.99
N GLU A 145 0.89 23.53 3.63
CA GLU A 145 1.73 24.47 4.38
C GLU A 145 1.25 24.64 5.82
N GLU A 146 -0.06 24.86 6.00
CA GLU A 146 -0.68 24.99 7.32
C GLU A 146 -0.57 23.69 8.12
N ILE A 147 -0.85 22.55 7.48
CA ILE A 147 -0.74 21.23 8.11
C ILE A 147 0.70 20.96 8.57
N MET A 148 1.72 21.28 7.75
CA MET A 148 3.12 21.11 8.12
C MET A 148 3.53 21.98 9.30
N ARG A 149 3.18 23.26 9.25
CA ARG A 149 3.44 24.22 10.33
C ARG A 149 2.80 23.78 11.64
N GLU A 150 1.53 23.38 11.59
CA GLU A 150 0.84 22.90 12.78
C GLU A 150 1.43 21.58 13.28
N TYR A 151 1.75 20.64 12.38
CA TYR A 151 2.30 19.34 12.76
C TYR A 151 3.69 19.44 13.39
N ALA A 152 4.62 20.16 12.75
CA ALA A 152 5.99 20.30 13.23
C ALA A 152 6.12 21.25 14.44
N GLY A 153 5.14 22.14 14.64
CA GLY A 153 5.08 23.05 15.78
C GLY A 153 5.89 24.34 15.56
N PRO A 154 5.96 25.23 16.57
CA PRO A 154 6.43 26.60 16.41
C PRO A 154 7.92 26.75 16.07
N GLN A 155 8.71 25.70 16.26
CA GLN A 155 10.14 25.71 15.91
C GLN A 155 10.40 25.50 14.41
N PHE A 156 9.40 25.00 13.68
CA PHE A 156 9.49 24.79 12.24
C PHE A 156 8.99 26.03 11.51
N VAL A 157 9.85 26.61 10.68
CA VAL A 157 9.51 27.72 9.79
C VAL A 157 9.56 27.20 8.36
N ASP A 158 8.41 27.23 7.68
CA ASP A 158 8.34 26.91 6.27
C ASP A 158 8.79 28.13 5.45
N ASP A 159 9.86 27.98 4.67
CA ASP A 159 10.39 29.04 3.83
C ASP A 159 9.79 28.92 2.42
N THR A 160 8.72 29.68 2.18
CA THR A 160 7.97 29.69 0.92
C THR A 160 8.76 30.27 -0.25
N SER A 161 9.95 30.85 -0.01
CA SER A 161 10.84 31.31 -1.09
C SER A 161 11.64 30.18 -1.73
N ARG A 162 11.73 29.02 -1.06
CA ARG A 162 12.48 27.85 -1.52
C ARG A 162 11.63 26.95 -2.41
N SER A 163 12.28 26.02 -3.09
CA SER A 163 11.58 25.01 -3.90
C SER A 163 10.70 24.11 -3.02
N ASN A 164 9.60 23.60 -3.56
CA ASN A 164 8.73 22.63 -2.87
C ASN A 164 9.50 21.38 -2.42
N GLU A 165 10.53 20.97 -3.17
CA GLU A 165 11.43 19.89 -2.77
C GLU A 165 12.18 20.20 -1.47
N GLU A 166 12.82 21.37 -1.40
CA GLU A 166 13.54 21.81 -0.20
C GLU A 166 12.59 22.00 1.00
N ARG A 167 11.39 22.53 0.77
CA ARG A 167 10.36 22.71 1.81
C ARG A 167 9.95 21.37 2.41
N LEU A 168 9.64 20.38 1.58
CA LEU A 168 9.30 19.03 2.04
C LEU A 168 10.49 18.35 2.74
N ALA A 169 11.70 18.50 2.20
CA ALA A 169 12.91 17.97 2.81
C ALA A 169 13.17 18.56 4.20
N ALA A 170 13.00 19.89 4.37
CA ALA A 170 13.13 20.57 5.66
C ALA A 170 12.10 20.07 6.67
N PHE A 171 10.84 19.89 6.28
CA PHE A 171 9.81 19.32 7.14
C PHE A 171 10.14 17.90 7.58
N ARG A 172 10.56 17.04 6.65
CA ARG A 172 10.96 15.66 6.96
C ARG A 172 12.21 15.60 7.84
N ALA A 173 13.12 16.56 7.71
CA ALA A 173 14.29 16.70 8.57
C ALA A 173 13.95 17.13 10.01
N SER A 174 12.83 17.85 10.21
CA SER A 174 12.37 18.25 11.55
C SER A 174 11.90 17.06 12.41
N ILE A 175 11.54 15.93 11.77
CA ILE A 175 11.10 14.71 12.46
C ILE A 175 12.32 13.90 12.86
N SER A 176 12.46 13.55 14.14
CA SER A 176 13.73 12.98 14.65
C SER A 176 13.85 11.46 14.56
N THR A 177 12.75 10.73 14.75
CA THR A 177 12.78 9.25 14.84
C THR A 177 12.49 8.57 13.51
N ALA A 178 13.16 7.43 13.25
CA ALA A 178 12.93 6.63 12.04
C ALA A 178 11.46 6.21 11.89
N THR A 179 10.83 5.76 12.98
CA THR A 179 9.40 5.42 13.01
C THR A 179 8.52 6.59 12.59
N SER A 180 8.73 7.78 13.18
CA SER A 180 7.88 8.94 12.86
C SER A 180 8.09 9.43 11.44
N LYS A 181 9.32 9.39 10.92
CA LYS A 181 9.61 9.70 9.51
C LYS A 181 8.85 8.77 8.57
N THR A 182 9.00 7.45 8.73
CA THR A 182 8.31 6.46 7.89
C THR A 182 6.79 6.61 7.97
N ASP A 183 6.26 6.89 9.16
CA ASP A 183 4.82 7.03 9.39
C ASP A 183 4.25 8.30 8.74
N VAL A 184 4.96 9.43 8.84
CA VAL A 184 4.60 10.68 8.17
C VAL A 184 4.74 10.53 6.65
N ASP A 185 5.84 9.95 6.15
CA ASP A 185 6.03 9.72 4.72
C ASP A 185 4.90 8.86 4.14
N THR A 186 4.44 7.84 4.88
CA THR A 186 3.31 6.99 4.48
C THR A 186 2.00 7.79 4.44
N ALA A 187 1.77 8.66 5.42
CA ALA A 187 0.58 9.52 5.47
C ALA A 187 0.56 10.51 4.29
N LEU A 188 1.68 11.20 4.05
CA LEU A 188 1.83 12.14 2.94
C LEU A 188 1.70 11.44 1.58
N LEU A 189 2.32 10.27 1.40
CA LEU A 189 2.20 9.50 0.15
C LEU A 189 0.75 9.08 -0.09
N THR A 190 0.07 8.59 0.93
CA THR A 190 -1.36 8.23 0.82
C THR A 190 -2.19 9.44 0.46
N ARG A 191 -1.93 10.59 1.09
CA ARG A 191 -2.63 11.85 0.82
C ARG A 191 -2.42 12.32 -0.62
N LEU A 192 -1.17 12.30 -1.11
CA LEU A 192 -0.83 12.64 -2.49
C LEU A 192 -1.53 11.72 -3.49
N VAL A 193 -1.47 10.41 -3.28
CA VAL A 193 -2.14 9.41 -4.14
C VAL A 193 -3.65 9.66 -4.19
N VAL A 194 -4.28 9.93 -3.04
CA VAL A 194 -5.72 10.22 -2.94
C VAL A 194 -6.10 11.47 -3.72
N GLU A 195 -5.39 12.58 -3.52
CA GLU A 195 -5.73 13.84 -4.19
C GLU A 195 -5.42 13.77 -5.69
N PHE A 196 -4.36 13.04 -6.09
CA PHE A 196 -4.13 12.71 -7.49
C PHE A 196 -5.29 11.90 -8.09
N ALA A 197 -5.76 10.87 -7.38
CA ALA A 197 -6.86 10.02 -7.83
C ALA A 197 -8.13 10.85 -8.05
N LYS A 198 -8.49 11.71 -7.10
CA LYS A 198 -9.65 12.61 -7.21
C LYS A 198 -9.53 13.54 -8.41
N LYS A 199 -8.38 14.19 -8.59
CA LYS A 199 -8.13 15.10 -9.72
C LYS A 199 -8.23 14.37 -11.07
N SER A 200 -7.82 13.10 -11.11
CA SER A 200 -7.91 12.24 -12.29
C SER A 200 -9.28 11.56 -12.46
N GLY A 201 -10.29 11.91 -11.64
CA GLY A 201 -11.64 11.32 -11.71
C GLY A 201 -11.71 9.85 -11.29
N CYS A 202 -10.68 9.32 -10.64
CA CYS A 202 -10.65 7.95 -10.13
C CYS A 202 -11.61 7.80 -8.95
N THR A 203 -12.34 6.69 -8.94
CA THR A 203 -13.30 6.35 -7.88
C THR A 203 -12.69 5.47 -6.79
N SER A 204 -11.58 4.80 -7.12
CA SER A 204 -10.96 3.80 -6.26
C SER A 204 -9.45 3.72 -6.47
N VAL A 205 -8.73 3.32 -5.43
CA VAL A 205 -7.29 3.07 -5.45
C VAL A 205 -7.04 1.58 -5.21
N LEU A 206 -6.30 0.94 -6.12
CA LEU A 206 -5.86 -0.44 -6.01
C LEU A 206 -4.45 -0.46 -5.41
N TRP A 207 -4.34 -0.86 -4.15
CA TRP A 207 -3.05 -0.98 -3.47
C TRP A 207 -2.44 -2.36 -3.72
N GLY A 208 -1.17 -2.39 -4.10
CA GLY A 208 -0.39 -3.61 -4.31
C GLY A 208 0.05 -4.31 -3.02
N ASP A 209 -0.60 -4.09 -1.87
CA ASP A 209 -0.21 -4.75 -0.63
C ASP A 209 -0.63 -6.23 -0.63
N SER A 210 0.35 -7.12 -0.43
CA SER A 210 0.15 -8.55 -0.24
C SER A 210 -0.34 -8.89 1.18
N ASP A 211 -0.79 -10.12 1.42
CA ASP A 211 -1.15 -10.62 2.75
C ASP A 211 -0.05 -10.30 3.79
N SER A 212 1.21 -10.59 3.43
CA SER A 212 2.37 -10.37 4.29
C SER A 212 2.56 -8.88 4.62
N ARG A 213 2.34 -8.00 3.64
CA ARG A 213 2.46 -6.55 3.82
C ARG A 213 1.30 -6.00 4.65
N LEU A 214 0.08 -6.51 4.44
CA LEU A 214 -1.11 -6.14 5.22
C LEU A 214 -0.97 -6.58 6.69
N ALA A 215 -0.47 -7.79 6.94
CA ALA A 215 -0.19 -8.27 8.29
C ALA A 215 0.85 -7.37 9.01
N ALA A 216 1.95 -7.01 8.32
CA ALA A 216 2.95 -6.11 8.87
C ALA A 216 2.39 -4.71 9.14
N LYS A 217 1.62 -4.14 8.20
CA LYS A 217 0.91 -2.86 8.38
C LYS A 217 -0.05 -2.90 9.57
N ALA A 218 -0.77 -4.01 9.76
CA ALA A 218 -1.69 -4.17 10.89
C ALA A 218 -0.96 -4.16 12.23
N LEU A 219 0.10 -4.96 12.37
CA LEU A 219 0.90 -5.00 13.60
C LEU A 219 1.57 -3.64 13.87
N ALA A 220 2.13 -3.00 12.84
CA ALA A 220 2.77 -1.69 12.96
C ALA A 220 1.75 -0.61 13.33
N GLY A 221 0.57 -0.61 12.72
CA GLY A 221 -0.51 0.32 13.03
C GLY A 221 -0.95 0.21 14.48
N VAL A 222 -1.16 -1.01 14.99
CA VAL A 222 -1.51 -1.23 16.41
C VAL A 222 -0.39 -0.73 17.33
N ALA A 223 0.87 -1.08 17.05
CA ALA A 223 2.02 -0.65 17.85
C ALA A 223 2.19 0.89 17.88
N LYS A 224 1.83 1.58 16.79
CA LYS A 224 1.85 3.05 16.68
C LYS A 224 0.60 3.74 17.25
N GLY A 225 -0.36 2.99 17.79
CA GLY A 225 -1.62 3.54 18.29
C GLY A 225 -2.58 4.04 17.20
N ARG A 226 -2.49 3.46 16.00
CA ARG A 226 -3.30 3.80 14.82
C ARG A 226 -4.53 2.90 14.64
N GLY A 227 -5.06 2.34 15.72
CA GLY A 227 -6.20 1.41 15.67
C GLY A 227 -7.42 1.97 14.95
N ALA A 228 -7.73 3.25 15.15
CA ALA A 228 -8.89 3.89 14.50
C ALA A 228 -8.71 4.14 12.99
N SER A 229 -7.47 4.32 12.51
CA SER A 229 -7.18 4.42 11.07
C SER A 229 -6.90 3.08 10.41
N LEU A 230 -6.70 2.03 11.19
CA LEU A 230 -6.24 0.75 10.68
C LEU A 230 -7.25 0.13 9.70
N THR A 231 -8.54 0.30 9.97
CA THR A 231 -9.63 -0.32 9.19
C THR A 231 -9.48 -0.05 7.69
N TRP A 232 -9.34 1.20 7.28
CA TRP A 232 -9.19 1.55 5.86
C TRP A 232 -7.74 1.44 5.34
N GLN A 233 -6.73 1.29 6.21
CA GLN A 233 -5.34 1.10 5.80
C GLN A 233 -4.99 -0.34 5.39
N VAL A 234 -5.78 -1.31 5.85
CA VAL A 234 -5.56 -2.74 5.57
C VAL A 234 -6.79 -3.50 5.11
N SER A 235 -7.96 -2.86 5.03
CA SER A 235 -9.23 -3.49 4.65
C SER A 235 -9.82 -2.85 3.40
N ASP A 236 -10.51 -3.65 2.59
CA ASP A 236 -11.23 -3.15 1.43
C ASP A 236 -12.41 -2.29 1.93
N GLY A 237 -12.58 -1.09 1.41
CA GLY A 237 -13.63 -0.21 1.93
C GLY A 237 -13.50 1.23 1.50
N MET A 238 -14.40 2.06 2.05
CA MET A 238 -14.35 3.51 1.83
C MET A 238 -13.27 4.12 2.71
N SER A 239 -12.37 4.89 2.09
CA SER A 239 -11.38 5.69 2.82
C SER A 239 -12.02 6.95 3.41
N PRO A 240 -11.37 7.61 4.40
CA PRO A 240 -11.83 8.88 4.95
C PRO A 240 -11.93 10.01 3.92
N TRP A 241 -11.34 9.83 2.75
CA TRP A 241 -11.31 10.82 1.67
C TRP A 241 -12.32 10.56 0.55
N GLY A 242 -13.24 9.61 0.73
CA GLY A 242 -14.31 9.34 -0.22
C GLY A 242 -13.90 8.50 -1.44
N LEU A 243 -12.71 7.90 -1.42
CA LEU A 243 -12.28 6.91 -2.42
C LEU A 243 -12.36 5.50 -1.85
N LYS A 244 -12.71 4.51 -2.68
CA LYS A 244 -12.61 3.11 -2.25
C LYS A 244 -11.16 2.65 -2.30
N PHE A 245 -10.64 2.14 -1.19
CA PHE A 245 -9.37 1.42 -1.17
C PHE A 245 -9.63 -0.06 -1.36
N GLN A 246 -8.83 -0.68 -2.22
CA GLN A 246 -8.89 -2.11 -2.51
C GLN A 246 -7.49 -2.71 -2.45
N TYR A 247 -7.40 -3.94 -1.97
CA TYR A 247 -6.15 -4.69 -1.80
C TYR A 247 -6.26 -6.04 -2.51
N PRO A 248 -6.16 -6.08 -3.86
CA PRO A 248 -6.44 -7.30 -4.63
C PRO A 248 -5.48 -8.47 -4.35
N LEU A 249 -4.29 -8.17 -3.81
CA LEU A 249 -3.29 -9.17 -3.43
C LEU A 249 -3.43 -9.65 -1.97
N ARG A 250 -4.51 -9.28 -1.27
CA ARG A 250 -4.76 -9.62 0.15
C ARG A 250 -4.63 -11.10 0.47
N ASP A 251 -4.98 -11.99 -0.46
CA ASP A 251 -4.94 -13.44 -0.26
C ASP A 251 -3.68 -14.11 -0.82
N LEU A 252 -2.66 -13.31 -1.16
CA LEU A 252 -1.40 -13.78 -1.74
C LEU A 252 -0.21 -13.40 -0.84
N TYR A 253 0.65 -14.37 -0.57
CA TYR A 253 1.88 -14.15 0.20
C TYR A 253 2.95 -13.50 -0.67
N LYS A 254 3.85 -12.73 -0.06
CA LYS A 254 4.97 -12.12 -0.81
C LYS A 254 5.83 -13.19 -1.52
N THR A 255 6.02 -14.35 -0.92
CA THR A 255 6.74 -15.47 -1.54
C THR A 255 6.05 -15.98 -2.79
N GLU A 256 4.71 -16.10 -2.79
CA GLU A 256 3.94 -16.48 -3.98
C GLU A 256 4.10 -15.44 -5.12
N LEU A 257 4.20 -14.15 -4.78
CA LEU A 257 4.41 -13.08 -5.76
C LEU A 257 5.83 -13.11 -6.34
N LEU A 258 6.84 -13.43 -5.52
CA LEU A 258 8.22 -13.62 -5.98
C LEU A 258 8.34 -14.80 -6.93
N GLU A 259 7.72 -15.95 -6.62
CA GLU A 259 7.65 -17.11 -7.51
C GLU A 259 6.98 -16.74 -8.85
N TYR A 260 5.86 -16.04 -8.81
CA TYR A 260 5.19 -15.59 -10.03
C TYR A 260 6.07 -14.68 -10.89
N ALA A 261 6.79 -13.74 -10.26
CA ALA A 261 7.72 -12.86 -10.94
C ALA A 261 8.89 -13.65 -11.55
N GLY A 262 9.46 -14.62 -10.84
CA GLY A 262 10.50 -15.51 -11.37
C GLY A 262 10.04 -16.32 -12.59
N PHE A 263 8.74 -16.62 -12.66
CA PHE A 263 8.11 -17.26 -13.82
C PHE A 263 7.64 -16.30 -14.90
N THR A 264 7.92 -15.00 -14.83
CA THR A 264 7.39 -13.99 -15.76
C THR A 264 8.53 -13.04 -16.16
N PRO A 265 9.33 -13.42 -17.18
CA PRO A 265 10.52 -12.67 -17.58
C PRO A 265 10.27 -11.19 -17.86
N GLU A 266 9.08 -10.86 -18.37
CA GLU A 266 8.61 -9.51 -18.71
C GLU A 266 8.60 -8.56 -17.49
N LEU A 267 8.52 -9.10 -16.28
CA LEU A 267 8.54 -8.33 -15.05
C LEU A 267 9.95 -7.91 -14.62
N SER A 268 11.00 -8.55 -15.13
CA SER A 268 12.39 -8.30 -14.73
C SER A 268 12.83 -6.86 -15.02
N GLU A 269 12.32 -6.26 -16.10
CA GLU A 269 12.63 -4.88 -16.50
C GLU A 269 11.86 -3.84 -15.68
N ILE A 270 10.76 -4.23 -15.03
CA ILE A 270 9.91 -3.31 -14.26
C ILE A 270 10.22 -3.40 -12.77
N ILE A 271 10.56 -4.60 -12.26
CA ILE A 271 10.77 -4.82 -10.84
C ILE A 271 12.14 -4.26 -10.41
N ILE A 272 12.11 -3.36 -9.43
CA ILE A 272 13.29 -2.99 -8.65
C ILE A 272 13.34 -3.95 -7.44
N PRO A 273 14.37 -4.82 -7.34
CA PRO A 273 14.50 -5.73 -6.22
C PRO A 273 14.61 -4.97 -4.89
N ASP A 274 13.98 -5.49 -3.84
CA ASP A 274 14.15 -4.95 -2.50
C ASP A 274 15.62 -5.13 -2.09
N GLU A 275 16.23 -4.07 -1.57
CA GLU A 275 17.56 -4.16 -0.99
C GLU A 275 17.51 -5.12 0.23
N PRO A 276 18.41 -6.12 0.31
CA PRO A 276 18.40 -7.04 1.43
C PRO A 276 18.60 -6.27 2.73
N PRO A 277 17.79 -6.56 3.77
CA PRO A 277 17.93 -5.88 5.05
C PRO A 277 19.35 -6.09 5.58
N SER A 278 20.07 -5.00 5.87
CA SER A 278 21.39 -5.10 6.48
C SER A 278 21.26 -5.66 7.91
N ASP A 279 21.97 -6.77 8.17
CA ASP A 279 22.05 -7.42 9.49
C ASP A 279 22.82 -6.56 10.50
N ASN A 280 23.60 -5.58 10.03
CA ASN A 280 24.40 -4.68 10.86
C ASN A 280 23.59 -3.49 11.43
N VAL A 281 22.33 -3.33 11.03
CA VAL A 281 21.48 -2.25 11.54
C VAL A 281 20.93 -2.64 12.91
N LEU A 282 21.38 -1.93 13.95
CA LEU A 282 20.84 -2.07 15.30
C LEU A 282 19.33 -1.87 15.29
N THR A 283 18.58 -2.75 15.96
CA THR A 283 17.11 -2.72 16.03
C THR A 283 16.55 -1.36 16.44
N LYS A 284 17.27 -0.62 17.29
CA LYS A 284 16.90 0.73 17.74
C LYS A 284 16.85 1.79 16.63
N ASN A 285 17.50 1.53 15.50
CA ASN A 285 17.55 2.43 14.34
C ASN A 285 16.49 2.07 13.28
N LEU A 286 15.80 0.93 13.44
CA LEU A 286 14.73 0.52 12.54
C LEU A 286 13.45 1.26 12.89
N SER A 287 12.64 1.60 11.87
CA SER A 287 11.26 2.00 12.11
C SER A 287 10.43 0.82 12.60
N ILE A 288 9.33 1.07 13.30
CA ILE A 288 8.36 0.02 13.67
C ILE A 288 7.87 -0.71 12.41
N ASP A 289 7.61 0.01 11.32
CA ASP A 289 7.19 -0.57 10.05
C ASP A 289 8.24 -1.54 9.48
N GLU A 290 9.52 -1.17 9.51
CA GLU A 290 10.61 -2.04 9.06
C GLU A 290 10.77 -3.26 9.97
N LEU A 291 10.70 -3.06 11.29
CA LEU A 291 10.75 -4.15 12.26
C LEU A 291 9.61 -5.15 12.06
N MET A 292 8.38 -4.68 11.83
CA MET A 292 7.22 -5.53 11.58
C MET A 292 7.32 -6.25 10.24
N MET A 293 7.84 -5.58 9.19
CA MET A 293 8.11 -6.24 7.91
C MET A 293 9.13 -7.38 8.06
N ARG A 294 10.25 -7.15 8.77
CA ARG A 294 11.26 -8.19 9.04
C ARG A 294 10.67 -9.33 9.88
N TYR A 295 9.87 -9.00 10.90
CA TYR A 295 9.19 -9.99 11.73
C TYR A 295 8.27 -10.90 10.89
N VAL A 296 7.41 -10.32 10.05
CA VAL A 296 6.49 -11.08 9.20
C VAL A 296 7.24 -11.91 8.16
N GLN A 297 8.32 -11.40 7.57
CA GLN A 297 9.15 -12.17 6.63
C GLN A 297 9.81 -13.39 7.31
N ASN A 298 10.41 -13.19 8.49
CA ASN A 298 11.16 -14.24 9.18
C ASN A 298 10.26 -15.26 9.90
N GLN A 299 9.23 -14.78 10.59
CA GLN A 299 8.31 -15.64 11.36
C GLN A 299 7.14 -16.14 10.51
N GLY A 300 6.72 -15.39 9.49
CA GLY A 300 5.66 -15.81 8.59
C GLY A 300 6.02 -17.02 7.74
N ALA A 301 7.31 -17.25 7.46
CA ALA A 301 7.77 -18.49 6.82
C ALA A 301 7.50 -19.73 7.70
N LYS A 302 7.67 -19.60 9.02
CA LYS A 302 7.44 -20.68 9.99
C LYS A 302 5.96 -20.87 10.32
N TYR A 303 5.21 -19.77 10.34
CA TYR A 303 3.80 -19.77 10.72
C TYR A 303 2.92 -18.97 9.74
N PRO A 304 2.74 -19.43 8.48
CA PRO A 304 1.97 -18.69 7.48
C PRO A 304 0.51 -18.44 7.90
N GLY A 305 -0.10 -19.40 8.63
CA GLY A 305 -1.47 -19.26 9.13
C GLY A 305 -1.65 -18.13 10.14
N VAL A 306 -0.61 -17.77 10.90
CA VAL A 306 -0.66 -16.67 11.87
C VAL A 306 -0.74 -15.33 11.14
N MET A 307 0.10 -15.12 10.13
CA MET A 307 0.10 -13.86 9.36
C MET A 307 -1.23 -13.66 8.63
N ALA A 308 -1.75 -14.73 8.02
CA ALA A 308 -3.07 -14.71 7.39
C ALA A 308 -4.20 -14.44 8.39
N ASN A 309 -4.09 -14.93 9.63
CA ASN A 309 -5.05 -14.62 10.69
C ASN A 309 -4.99 -13.16 11.14
N VAL A 310 -3.79 -12.56 11.22
CA VAL A 310 -3.63 -11.13 11.53
C VAL A 310 -4.33 -10.28 10.48
N ALA A 311 -4.04 -10.51 9.19
CA ALA A 311 -4.67 -9.77 8.09
C ALA A 311 -6.20 -9.96 8.06
N ARG A 312 -6.68 -11.20 8.23
CA ARG A 312 -8.13 -11.48 8.31
C ARG A 312 -8.81 -10.84 9.51
N THR A 313 -8.15 -10.79 10.66
CA THR A 313 -8.71 -10.18 11.88
C THR A 313 -8.81 -8.68 11.71
N ALA A 314 -7.77 -8.05 11.15
CA ALA A 314 -7.79 -6.63 10.83
C ALA A 314 -8.89 -6.28 9.83
N ASN A 315 -9.15 -7.16 8.84
CA ASN A 315 -10.23 -6.98 7.85
C ASN A 315 -11.66 -7.13 8.43
N LYS A 316 -11.81 -7.66 9.65
CA LYS A 316 -13.10 -7.74 10.35
C LYS A 316 -13.37 -6.52 11.23
N LEU A 317 -12.39 -5.62 11.37
CA LEU A 317 -12.56 -4.41 12.16
C LEU A 317 -13.52 -3.49 11.41
N ASP A 318 -14.63 -3.17 12.07
CA ASP A 318 -15.64 -2.27 11.52
C ASP A 318 -15.15 -0.82 11.65
N PRO A 319 -15.07 -0.05 10.55
CA PRO A 319 -14.93 1.39 10.67
C PRO A 319 -16.18 1.92 11.38
N SER A 320 -16.04 2.40 12.61
CA SER A 320 -17.14 3.03 13.34
C SER A 320 -17.88 4.01 12.42
N ASP A 321 -19.20 3.84 12.29
CA ASP A 321 -20.05 4.54 11.32
C ASP A 321 -20.24 6.01 11.72
N THR A 322 -19.16 6.78 11.64
CA THR A 322 -19.08 8.16 12.10
C THR A 322 -18.83 9.07 10.91
N LYS A 323 -19.78 9.11 9.97
CA LYS A 323 -19.74 9.97 8.76
C LYS A 323 -19.59 11.47 9.07
N THR A 324 -19.81 11.86 10.32
CA THR A 324 -19.74 13.24 10.81
C THR A 324 -18.63 13.49 11.84
N ALA A 325 -17.83 12.47 12.18
CA ALA A 325 -16.77 12.67 13.15
C ALA A 325 -15.57 13.39 12.52
N PRO A 326 -14.89 14.26 13.28
CA PRO A 326 -13.73 14.96 12.79
C PRO A 326 -12.59 13.97 12.51
N SER A 327 -11.91 14.20 11.39
CA SER A 327 -10.79 13.39 10.92
C SER A 327 -9.47 14.14 11.07
N CYS A 328 -8.38 13.37 11.18
CA CYS A 328 -7.03 13.87 11.27
C CYS A 328 -6.65 14.59 9.98
N THR A 329 -6.19 15.84 10.07
CA THR A 329 -5.82 16.66 8.90
C THR A 329 -4.65 16.09 8.12
N LEU A 330 -3.71 15.40 8.80
CA LEU A 330 -2.58 14.75 8.14
C LEU A 330 -2.95 13.40 7.49
N CYS A 331 -3.60 12.49 8.23
CA CYS A 331 -3.75 11.10 7.81
C CYS A 331 -5.19 10.63 7.62
N GLY A 332 -6.20 11.50 7.80
CA GLY A 332 -7.62 11.16 7.68
C GLY A 332 -8.17 10.22 8.77
N GLY A 333 -7.34 9.77 9.72
CA GLY A 333 -7.77 8.89 10.81
C GLY A 333 -8.72 9.60 11.78
N LEU A 334 -9.66 8.87 12.36
CA LEU A 334 -10.62 9.42 13.32
C LEU A 334 -9.92 10.11 14.51
N LEU A 335 -10.39 11.29 14.89
CA LEU A 335 -9.91 11.96 16.11
C LEU A 335 -10.54 11.29 17.34
N GLY A 336 -9.70 10.84 18.27
CA GLY A 336 -10.11 10.15 19.49
C GLY A 336 -10.63 11.13 20.54
N ASN A 337 -11.85 11.64 20.35
CA ASN A 337 -12.70 12.29 21.37
C ASN A 337 -14.14 12.50 20.87
N VAL A 338 -14.65 11.58 20.05
CA VAL A 338 -16.07 11.58 19.66
C VAL A 338 -16.86 10.96 20.81
N LYS A 339 -17.88 11.68 21.33
CA LYS A 339 -18.78 11.20 22.39
C LYS A 339 -19.18 9.75 22.13
N GLY A 340 -18.79 8.83 23.02
CA GLY A 340 -19.09 7.40 22.94
C GLY A 340 -17.89 6.47 22.69
N ASN A 341 -16.68 7.00 22.43
CA ASN A 341 -15.48 6.16 22.34
C ASN A 341 -14.95 5.82 23.74
N VAL A 342 -15.30 4.64 24.26
CA VAL A 342 -14.78 4.10 25.55
C VAL A 342 -13.40 3.43 25.37
N GLY A 343 -12.75 3.64 24.22
CA GLY A 343 -11.41 3.13 23.93
C GLY A 343 -10.34 3.93 24.67
N VAL A 344 -9.53 3.22 25.47
CA VAL A 344 -8.34 3.66 26.22
C VAL A 344 -7.92 5.11 25.95
N THR A 345 -8.51 6.04 26.69
CA THR A 345 -7.83 7.29 27.00
C THR A 345 -6.61 6.93 27.83
N VAL A 346 -5.40 7.21 27.35
CA VAL A 346 -4.22 7.14 28.20
C VAL A 346 -4.46 8.12 29.35
N ALA A 347 -4.44 7.62 30.60
CA ALA A 347 -4.58 8.44 31.79
C ALA A 347 -3.60 9.62 31.70
N GLY A 348 -4.12 10.84 31.60
CA GLY A 348 -3.32 12.05 31.38
C GLY A 348 -3.90 13.04 30.36
N GLN A 349 -4.86 12.64 29.51
CA GLN A 349 -5.65 13.59 28.71
C GLN A 349 -6.82 14.18 29.52
N ALA A 350 -6.53 14.60 30.76
CA ALA A 350 -7.44 15.41 31.54
C ALA A 350 -7.33 16.86 31.03
N GLU A 351 -8.42 17.32 30.43
CA GLU A 351 -8.88 18.72 30.39
C GLU A 351 -8.20 19.73 29.44
N ASP A 352 -6.96 19.58 28.98
CA ASP A 352 -6.25 20.69 28.27
C ASP A 352 -5.89 20.53 26.78
N CYS A 353 -6.44 19.54 26.04
CA CYS A 353 -6.17 19.42 24.59
C CYS A 353 -7.44 19.20 23.76
N GLN A 354 -8.37 20.15 23.84
CA GLN A 354 -9.63 20.15 23.08
C GLN A 354 -9.46 20.50 21.57
N SER A 355 -8.24 20.61 21.03
CA SER A 355 -8.00 21.12 19.67
C SER A 355 -6.94 20.36 18.85
N SER A 356 -6.71 19.07 19.06
CA SER A 356 -5.74 18.37 18.21
C SER A 356 -6.37 17.99 16.86
N GLN A 357 -6.06 18.75 15.81
CA GLN A 357 -6.39 18.38 14.42
C GLN A 357 -5.75 17.04 13.97
N PHE A 358 -4.92 16.44 14.82
CA PHE A 358 -4.20 15.20 14.57
C PHE A 358 -4.72 14.05 15.44
N CYS A 359 -4.85 12.86 14.86
CA CYS A 359 -5.19 11.65 15.63
C CYS A 359 -4.03 11.25 16.57
N TYR A 360 -4.31 10.36 17.54
CA TYR A 360 -3.33 9.89 18.52
C TYR A 360 -2.00 9.44 17.89
N GLY A 361 -2.05 8.60 16.85
CA GLY A 361 -0.85 8.13 16.16
C GLY A 361 -0.03 9.26 15.55
N CYS A 362 -0.68 10.20 14.86
CA CYS A 362 -0.02 11.39 14.32
C CYS A 362 0.56 12.27 15.44
N MET A 363 -0.16 12.46 16.55
CA MET A 363 0.31 13.27 17.67
C MET A 363 1.59 12.70 18.31
N ARG A 364 1.67 11.38 18.48
CA ARG A 364 2.86 10.68 19.00
C ARG A 364 4.07 10.76 18.07
N SER A 365 3.87 11.07 16.80
CA SER A 365 4.92 11.19 15.79
C SER A 365 5.36 12.64 15.52
N ARG A 366 4.87 13.61 16.30
CA ARG A 366 5.24 15.02 16.15
C ARG A 366 6.66 15.31 16.70
N PRO A 367 7.43 16.20 16.06
CA PRO A 367 8.66 16.75 16.64
C PRO A 367 8.39 17.42 17.99
N GLY A 368 9.27 17.23 18.98
CA GLY A 368 9.19 17.94 20.26
C GLY A 368 8.07 17.52 21.21
N ALA A 369 7.19 16.58 20.82
CA ALA A 369 6.24 15.93 21.72
C ALA A 369 6.98 14.92 22.62
N LEU A 370 7.70 15.43 23.61
CA LEU A 370 8.19 14.62 24.74
C LEU A 370 6.95 14.18 25.54
N CYS A 371 6.77 12.87 25.65
CA CYS A 371 5.95 12.30 26.71
C CYS A 371 6.78 12.15 27.98
#